data_AF-A0A916L8P2-F1
#
_entry.id   AF-A0A916L8P2-F1
#
_cell.length_a   1.000
_cell.length_b   1.000
_cell.length_c   1.000
_cell.angle_alpha   90.00
_cell.angle_beta   90.00
_cell.angle_gamma   90.00
#
_symmetry.space_group_name_H-M   'P 1'
#
loop_
_entity.id
_entity.type
_entity.pdbx_description
1 polymer ?
#
loop_
_entity_poly.entity_id
_entity_poly.type
_entity_poly.pdbx_seq_one_letter_code
_entity_poly.pdbx_strand_id
1 'polypeptide(L)'
;MIIPTFNERENGRTHVMHRTAKNGLGAAYLAGFAWGLSREYSVLVEMDADGSHAPEQLQRLLDAVDAGADLAIGSRYVAGGTVRNWPWRRLVLSKTANTYSRLALGIGIHDITAGYRAYRREALEAIDLDGVDSKGYCFQIDLTWRTVSNGFVVTEVPITFTERELGVSKMSGSNIREALVKVARWGIEGRLSRSDHARARPDIARPGAGGSRVSRADVTE
;
A
#
# COMPACT_ATOMS: atom_id res chain seq x y z
N MET A 1 -7.08 -13.53 24.38
CA MET A 1 -7.18 -13.29 22.93
C MET A 1 -8.61 -12.89 22.62
N ILE A 2 -8.89 -11.59 22.62
CA ILE A 2 -10.22 -11.06 22.31
C ILE A 2 -10.23 -10.83 20.81
N ILE A 3 -10.85 -11.74 20.05
CA ILE A 3 -11.19 -11.48 18.65
C ILE A 3 -12.35 -10.48 18.71
N PRO A 4 -12.18 -9.22 18.25
CA PRO A 4 -13.29 -8.29 18.27
C PRO A 4 -14.39 -8.82 17.34
N THR A 5 -15.59 -8.97 17.88
CA THR A 5 -16.78 -9.39 17.15
C THR A 5 -17.12 -8.33 16.09
N PHE A 6 -17.08 -8.70 14.81
CA PHE A 6 -17.49 -7.82 13.70
C PHE A 6 -18.95 -8.10 13.33
N ASN A 7 -19.67 -7.07 12.89
CA ASN A 7 -21.00 -7.22 12.32
C ASN A 7 -20.89 -6.95 10.81
N GLU A 8 -21.17 -7.96 10.00
CA GLU A 8 -21.02 -7.91 8.54
C GLU A 8 -22.37 -7.64 7.87
N ARG A 9 -22.39 -6.75 6.87
CA ARG A 9 -23.51 -6.58 5.94
C ARG A 9 -23.00 -6.81 4.52
N GLU A 10 -23.72 -7.63 3.77
CA GLU A 10 -23.40 -7.99 2.39
C GLU A 10 -24.44 -7.40 1.43
N ASN A 11 -23.96 -6.80 0.33
CA ASN A 11 -24.80 -6.41 -0.79
C ASN A 11 -24.05 -6.72 -2.10
N GLY A 12 -24.22 -7.95 -2.60
CA GLY A 12 -23.54 -8.41 -3.81
C GLY A 12 -22.02 -8.50 -3.62
N ARG A 13 -21.25 -7.61 -4.26
CA ARG A 13 -19.77 -7.58 -4.19
C ARG A 13 -19.23 -6.62 -3.14
N THR A 14 -20.09 -6.04 -2.31
CA THR A 14 -19.71 -5.07 -1.28
C THR A 14 -19.88 -5.67 0.10
N HIS A 15 -18.80 -5.66 0.87
CA HIS A 15 -18.77 -6.10 2.26
C HIS A 15 -18.39 -4.93 3.16
N VAL A 16 -19.12 -4.77 4.26
CA VAL A 16 -18.86 -3.71 5.24
C VAL A 16 -18.44 -4.34 6.56
N MET A 17 -17.23 -3.99 7.02
CA MET A 17 -16.70 -4.41 8.32
C MET A 17 -16.80 -3.27 9.34
N HIS A 18 -17.66 -3.43 10.34
CA HIS A 18 -17.77 -2.48 11.46
C HIS A 18 -16.82 -2.89 12.59
N ARG A 19 -15.78 -2.09 12.83
CA ARG A 19 -14.83 -2.29 13.93
C ARG A 19 -15.29 -1.51 15.16
N THR A 20 -15.41 -2.18 16.30
CA THR A 20 -15.93 -1.60 17.55
C THR A 20 -14.92 -0.72 18.31
N ALA A 21 -13.63 -0.83 18.00
CA ALA A 21 -12.56 -0.03 18.60
C ALA A 21 -11.84 0.85 17.55
N LYS A 22 -11.60 2.13 17.91
CA LYS A 22 -10.91 3.10 17.05
C LYS A 22 -9.38 2.96 17.15
N ASN A 23 -8.84 1.90 16.55
CA ASN A 23 -7.41 1.57 16.65
C ASN A 23 -6.53 2.21 15.56
N GLY A 24 -7.05 3.18 14.82
CA GLY A 24 -6.31 3.91 13.78
C GLY A 24 -6.34 3.29 12.39
N LEU A 25 -5.68 3.97 11.44
CA LEU A 25 -5.70 3.67 10.00
C LEU A 25 -5.00 2.33 9.67
N GLY A 26 -3.77 2.12 10.13
CA GLY A 26 -3.03 0.89 9.87
C GLY A 26 -3.79 -0.36 10.32
N ALA A 27 -4.36 -0.33 11.52
CA ALA A 27 -5.17 -1.44 12.02
C ALA A 27 -6.46 -1.69 11.20
N ALA A 28 -6.96 -0.69 10.46
CA ALA A 28 -8.10 -0.89 9.55
C ALA A 28 -7.65 -1.58 8.27
N TYR A 29 -6.50 -1.17 7.70
CA TYR A 29 -5.91 -1.85 6.55
C TYR A 29 -5.51 -3.29 6.86
N LEU A 30 -4.87 -3.54 8.01
CA LEU A 30 -4.54 -4.91 8.44
C LEU A 30 -5.77 -5.81 8.55
N ALA A 31 -6.88 -5.30 9.09
CA ALA A 31 -8.13 -6.05 9.16
C ALA A 31 -8.71 -6.32 7.75
N GLY A 32 -8.64 -5.35 6.84
CA GLY A 32 -9.05 -5.51 5.44
C GLY A 32 -8.18 -6.52 4.69
N PHE A 33 -6.86 -6.49 4.89
CA PHE A 33 -5.94 -7.46 4.33
C PHE A 33 -6.19 -8.86 4.87
N ALA A 34 -6.35 -9.04 6.19
CA ALA A 34 -6.69 -10.34 6.76
C ALA A 34 -8.00 -10.89 6.18
N TRP A 35 -9.02 -10.04 6.00
CA TRP A 35 -10.29 -10.42 5.39
C TRP A 35 -10.17 -10.79 3.90
N GLY A 36 -9.33 -10.07 3.15
CA GLY A 36 -9.07 -10.39 1.74
C GLY A 36 -8.23 -11.66 1.59
N LEU A 37 -7.27 -11.87 2.49
CA LEU A 37 -6.40 -13.05 2.51
C LEU A 37 -7.15 -14.32 2.89
N SER A 38 -8.23 -14.24 3.68
CA SER A 38 -9.08 -15.40 3.97
C SER A 38 -9.98 -15.86 2.80
N ARG A 39 -9.88 -15.20 1.64
CA ARG A 39 -10.64 -15.48 0.41
C ARG A 39 -9.72 -15.79 -0.76
N GLU A 40 -10.28 -16.16 -1.91
CA GLU A 40 -9.53 -16.57 -3.10
C GLU A 40 -9.16 -15.40 -4.04
N TYR A 41 -8.73 -14.26 -3.48
CA TYR A 41 -8.29 -13.10 -4.28
C TYR A 41 -6.80 -13.15 -4.60
N SER A 42 -6.39 -13.02 -5.86
CA SER A 42 -4.97 -13.01 -6.24
C SER A 42 -4.25 -11.68 -5.96
N VAL A 43 -5.00 -10.57 -5.93
CA VAL A 43 -4.47 -9.22 -5.73
C VAL A 43 -5.34 -8.48 -4.71
N LEU A 44 -4.71 -7.82 -3.75
CA LEU A 44 -5.38 -6.98 -2.75
C LEU A 44 -5.04 -5.51 -3.02
N VAL A 45 -6.08 -4.68 -3.15
CA VAL A 45 -5.94 -3.27 -3.49
C VAL A 45 -6.38 -2.41 -2.32
N GLU A 46 -5.56 -1.42 -1.99
CA GLU A 46 -5.87 -0.36 -1.04
C GLU A 46 -6.07 0.96 -1.80
N MET A 47 -7.12 1.72 -1.42
CA MET A 47 -7.33 3.10 -1.83
C MET A 47 -8.14 3.87 -0.78
N ASP A 48 -7.87 5.17 -0.62
CA ASP A 48 -8.71 6.08 0.17
C ASP A 48 -10.08 6.33 -0.50
N ALA A 49 -11.14 6.36 0.31
CA ALA A 49 -12.52 6.59 -0.14
C ALA A 49 -12.93 8.09 -0.18
N ASP A 50 -11.97 9.03 -0.12
CA ASP A 50 -12.23 10.48 -0.08
C ASP A 50 -12.22 11.17 -1.46
N GLY A 51 -12.16 10.38 -2.53
CA GLY A 51 -12.11 10.85 -3.92
C GLY A 51 -10.74 11.35 -4.39
N SER A 52 -9.72 11.35 -3.52
CA SER A 52 -8.37 11.81 -3.92
C SER A 52 -7.67 10.84 -4.89
N HIS A 53 -8.08 9.57 -4.89
CA HIS A 53 -7.60 8.54 -5.81
C HIS A 53 -8.66 8.25 -6.86
N ALA A 54 -8.31 8.43 -8.13
CA ALA A 54 -9.17 8.13 -9.27
C ALA A 54 -9.26 6.60 -9.47
N PRO A 55 -10.42 5.95 -9.26
CA PRO A 55 -10.57 4.51 -9.46
C PRO A 55 -10.25 4.07 -10.89
N GLU A 56 -10.36 4.97 -11.87
CA GLU A 56 -10.03 4.73 -13.28
C GLU A 56 -8.53 4.45 -13.48
N GLN A 57 -7.69 4.83 -12.51
CA GLN A 57 -6.25 4.56 -12.55
C GLN A 57 -5.88 3.19 -11.98
N LEU A 58 -6.84 2.43 -11.44
CA LEU A 58 -6.64 1.10 -10.87
C LEU A 58 -5.95 0.15 -11.85
N GLN A 59 -6.39 0.17 -13.10
CA GLN A 59 -5.86 -0.75 -14.12
C GLN A 59 -4.35 -0.61 -14.25
N ARG A 60 -3.78 0.59 -14.11
CA ARG A 60 -2.34 0.81 -14.20
C ARG A 60 -1.56 0.10 -13.08
N LEU A 61 -2.15 0.00 -11.88
CA LEU A 61 -1.53 -0.73 -10.77
C LEU A 61 -1.62 -2.25 -11.01
N LEU A 62 -2.75 -2.72 -11.52
CA LEU A 62 -2.94 -4.14 -11.87
C LEU A 62 -2.00 -4.56 -13.00
N ASP A 63 -1.84 -3.75 -14.04
CA ASP A 63 -0.91 -4.01 -15.14
C ASP A 63 0.54 -4.13 -14.63
N ALA A 64 0.93 -3.33 -13.63
CA ALA A 64 2.25 -3.44 -13.02
C ALA A 64 2.41 -4.75 -12.21
N VAL A 65 1.36 -5.19 -11.52
CA VAL A 65 1.35 -6.49 -10.83
C VAL A 65 1.46 -7.63 -11.85
N ASP A 66 0.71 -7.57 -12.95
CA ASP A 66 0.75 -8.55 -14.04
C ASP A 66 2.11 -8.58 -14.74
N ALA A 67 2.78 -7.44 -14.87
CA ALA A 67 4.16 -7.33 -15.35
C ALA A 67 5.21 -7.87 -14.37
N GLY A 68 4.80 -8.32 -13.18
CA GLY A 68 5.65 -9.01 -12.21
C GLY A 68 6.04 -8.18 -10.99
N ALA A 69 5.37 -7.06 -10.72
CA ALA A 69 5.47 -6.39 -9.43
C ALA A 69 4.78 -7.24 -8.33
N ASP A 70 5.39 -7.26 -7.15
CA ASP A 70 4.81 -7.85 -5.94
C ASP A 70 4.00 -6.79 -5.17
N LEU A 71 4.42 -5.53 -5.29
CA LEU A 71 3.70 -4.35 -4.85
C LEU A 71 3.77 -3.26 -5.92
N ALA A 72 2.61 -2.82 -6.42
CA ALA A 72 2.48 -1.62 -7.22
C ALA A 72 2.01 -0.44 -6.36
N ILE A 73 2.71 0.69 -6.44
CA ILE A 73 2.38 1.92 -5.72
C ILE A 73 1.98 2.99 -6.72
N GLY A 74 0.76 3.52 -6.59
CA GLY A 74 0.34 4.73 -7.28
C GLY A 74 1.13 5.93 -6.78
N SER A 75 2.10 6.39 -7.55
CA SER A 75 3.07 7.41 -7.16
C SER A 75 2.77 8.76 -7.78
N ARG A 76 2.79 9.80 -6.95
CA ARG A 76 2.66 11.21 -7.34
C ARG A 76 3.96 11.79 -7.86
N TYR A 77 5.10 11.13 -7.61
CA TYR A 77 6.43 11.71 -7.72
C TYR A 77 7.34 11.03 -8.75
N VAL A 78 6.85 10.03 -9.46
CA VAL A 78 7.48 9.51 -10.69
C VAL A 78 7.05 10.30 -11.92
N ALA A 79 7.75 10.11 -13.05
CA ALA A 79 7.41 10.75 -14.32
C ALA A 79 5.96 10.45 -14.73
N GLY A 80 5.18 11.49 -15.01
CA GLY A 80 3.74 11.40 -15.31
C GLY A 80 2.83 11.41 -14.08
N GLY A 81 3.38 11.28 -12.87
CA GLY A 81 2.66 11.48 -11.61
C GLY A 81 2.35 12.96 -11.38
N THR A 82 1.20 13.27 -10.79
CA THR A 82 0.79 14.68 -10.58
C THR A 82 -0.05 14.83 -9.32
N VAL A 83 0.06 16.00 -8.70
CA VAL A 83 -0.79 16.45 -7.61
C VAL A 83 -1.59 17.66 -8.06
N ARG A 84 -2.91 17.65 -7.85
CA ARG A 84 -3.81 18.76 -8.20
C ARG A 84 -4.36 19.42 -6.95
N ASN A 85 -4.49 20.75 -7.01
CA ASN A 85 -5.11 21.61 -5.99
C ASN A 85 -4.44 21.63 -4.61
N TRP A 86 -3.24 21.06 -4.44
CA TRP A 86 -2.54 21.12 -3.15
C TRP A 86 -1.92 22.50 -2.87
N PRO A 87 -2.03 23.02 -1.64
CA PRO A 87 -1.19 24.11 -1.19
C PRO A 87 0.29 23.74 -1.31
N TRP A 88 1.12 24.65 -1.84
CA TRP A 88 2.54 24.40 -2.08
C TRP A 88 3.28 23.91 -0.82
N ARG A 89 2.91 24.40 0.37
CA ARG A 89 3.49 23.98 1.66
C ARG A 89 3.27 22.49 1.92
N ARG A 90 2.08 21.97 1.58
CA ARG A 90 1.72 20.56 1.71
C ARG A 90 2.53 19.70 0.74
N LEU A 91 2.72 20.19 -0.48
CA LEU A 91 3.55 19.53 -1.49
C LEU A 91 5.02 19.42 -1.03
N VAL A 92 5.59 20.51 -0.53
CA VAL A 92 6.97 20.54 -0.01
C VAL A 92 7.11 19.58 1.17
N LEU A 93 6.21 19.66 2.16
CA LEU A 93 6.22 18.76 3.31
C LEU A 93 6.20 17.28 2.88
N SER A 94 5.31 16.94 1.94
CA SER A 94 5.18 15.55 1.48
C SER A 94 6.42 15.09 0.69
N LYS A 95 6.96 15.92 -0.22
CA LYS A 95 8.20 15.59 -0.95
C LYS A 95 9.39 15.41 -0.01
N THR A 96 9.53 16.28 1.00
CA THR A 96 10.60 16.19 1.99
C THR A 96 10.45 14.95 2.86
N ALA A 97 9.23 14.62 3.31
CA ALA A 97 8.97 13.41 4.08
C ALA A 97 9.33 12.14 3.29
N ASN A 98 8.90 12.04 2.03
CA ASN A 98 9.24 10.89 1.18
C ASN A 98 10.75 10.83 0.91
N THR A 99 11.40 11.97 0.65
CA THR A 99 12.85 12.04 0.45
C THR A 99 13.62 11.61 1.69
N TYR A 100 13.22 12.09 2.86
CA TYR A 100 13.80 11.66 4.13
C TYR A 100 13.64 10.15 4.32
N SER A 101 12.42 9.62 4.17
CA SER A 101 12.15 8.20 4.39
C SER A 101 12.92 7.29 3.45
N ARG A 102 12.96 7.59 2.15
CA ARG A 102 13.70 6.76 1.18
C ARG A 102 15.21 6.77 1.44
N LEU A 103 15.78 7.91 1.84
CA LEU A 103 17.20 8.03 2.16
C LEU A 103 17.52 7.34 3.49
N ALA A 104 16.69 7.53 4.51
CA ALA A 104 16.84 6.91 5.81
C ALA A 104 16.78 5.37 5.71
N LEU A 105 15.83 4.83 4.95
CA LEU A 105 15.66 3.38 4.75
C LEU A 105 16.58 2.79 3.67
N GLY A 106 17.18 3.64 2.83
CA GLY A 106 18.03 3.20 1.73
C GLY A 106 17.26 2.42 0.66
N ILE A 107 16.05 2.86 0.32
CA ILE A 107 15.19 2.26 -0.72
C ILE A 107 14.90 3.26 -1.85
N GLY A 108 14.68 2.75 -3.06
CA GLY A 108 14.51 3.55 -4.28
C GLY A 108 13.09 4.06 -4.56
N ILE A 109 12.21 4.12 -3.56
CA ILE A 109 10.79 4.45 -3.73
C ILE A 109 10.55 5.95 -3.53
N HIS A 110 9.98 6.63 -4.52
CA HIS A 110 9.77 8.08 -4.52
C HIS A 110 8.53 8.51 -3.75
N ASP A 111 7.47 7.68 -3.73
CA ASP A 111 6.22 7.95 -3.02
C ASP A 111 5.85 6.85 -2.02
N ILE A 112 6.74 6.64 -1.05
CA ILE A 112 6.61 5.65 0.04
C ILE A 112 5.39 5.90 0.94
N THR A 113 4.80 7.09 0.91
CA THR A 113 3.62 7.47 1.73
C THR A 113 2.29 7.31 1.01
N ALA A 114 2.27 6.97 -0.29
CA ALA A 114 1.03 6.85 -1.05
C ALA A 114 0.15 5.71 -0.53
N GLY A 115 -1.16 5.96 -0.48
CA GLY A 115 -2.20 5.00 -0.05
C GLY A 115 -3.00 4.39 -1.22
N TYR A 116 -2.50 4.48 -2.46
CA TYR A 116 -3.09 3.73 -3.58
C TYR A 116 -2.12 2.63 -3.97
N ARG A 117 -2.47 1.39 -3.64
CA ARG A 117 -1.55 0.25 -3.73
C ARG A 117 -2.25 -1.00 -4.22
N ALA A 118 -1.54 -1.82 -4.98
CA ALA A 118 -1.96 -3.17 -5.31
C ALA A 118 -0.87 -4.14 -4.86
N TYR A 119 -1.23 -5.07 -3.99
CA TYR A 119 -0.38 -6.12 -3.46
C TYR A 119 -0.73 -7.42 -4.15
N ARG A 120 0.28 -8.10 -4.66
CA ARG A 120 0.18 -9.52 -4.96
C ARG A 120 -0.05 -10.28 -3.64
N ARG A 121 -1.00 -11.23 -3.63
CA ARG A 121 -1.37 -12.00 -2.43
C ARG A 121 -0.14 -12.51 -1.70
N GLU A 122 0.73 -13.19 -2.42
CA GLU A 122 1.81 -13.96 -1.82
C GLU A 122 2.86 -13.04 -1.17
N ALA A 123 3.04 -11.83 -1.71
CA ALA A 123 3.88 -10.81 -1.10
C ALA A 123 3.29 -10.31 0.23
N LEU A 124 1.96 -10.17 0.29
CA LEU A 124 1.25 -9.74 1.49
C LEU A 124 1.21 -10.82 2.57
N GLU A 125 1.14 -12.10 2.19
CA GLU A 125 1.23 -13.25 3.10
C GLU A 125 2.63 -13.45 3.67
N ALA A 126 3.66 -13.11 2.90
CA ALA A 126 5.05 -13.28 3.30
C ALA A 126 5.59 -12.15 4.20
N ILE A 127 4.98 -10.96 4.18
CA ILE A 127 5.37 -9.88 5.09
C ILE A 127 4.68 -10.07 6.44
N ASP A 128 5.44 -9.90 7.53
CA ASP A 128 4.90 -9.92 8.88
C ASP A 128 3.98 -8.72 9.10
N LEU A 129 2.66 -8.97 9.01
CA LEU A 129 1.59 -8.00 9.24
C LEU A 129 1.27 -7.81 10.73
N ASP A 130 1.54 -8.83 11.56
CA ASP A 130 1.23 -8.82 12.99
C ASP A 130 2.23 -7.96 13.77
N GLY A 131 3.49 -7.89 13.33
CA GLY A 131 4.51 -7.01 13.89
C GLY A 131 4.38 -5.53 13.49
N VAL A 132 3.34 -5.15 12.76
CA VAL A 132 3.12 -3.76 12.32
C VAL A 132 2.52 -2.93 13.45
N ASP A 133 3.39 -2.30 14.25
CA ASP A 133 3.00 -1.41 15.37
C ASP A 133 2.92 0.07 14.94
N SER A 134 2.74 0.36 13.65
CA SER A 134 2.84 1.71 13.10
C SER A 134 1.49 2.44 13.06
N LYS A 135 1.37 3.59 13.74
CA LYS A 135 0.14 4.40 13.73
C LYS A 135 0.09 5.33 12.50
N GLY A 136 -1.12 5.53 11.98
CA GLY A 136 -1.38 6.50 10.91
C GLY A 136 -0.61 6.22 9.62
N TYR A 137 -0.08 7.26 8.98
CA TYR A 137 0.63 7.15 7.69
C TYR A 137 1.99 6.43 7.78
N CYS A 138 2.55 6.25 8.99
CA CYS A 138 3.79 5.48 9.16
C CYS A 138 3.61 4.01 8.74
N PHE A 139 2.38 3.49 8.83
CA PHE A 139 2.00 2.16 8.37
C PHE A 139 2.39 1.91 6.90
N GLN A 140 2.13 2.88 6.02
CA GLN A 140 2.45 2.76 4.60
C GLN A 140 3.95 2.64 4.35
N ILE A 141 4.74 3.38 5.14
CA ILE A 141 6.20 3.33 5.09
C ILE A 141 6.71 1.97 5.58
N ASP A 142 6.17 1.49 6.69
CA ASP A 142 6.50 0.19 7.30
C ASP A 142 6.26 -0.95 6.31
N LEU A 143 5.07 -1.02 5.70
CA LEU A 143 4.75 -2.07 4.73
C LEU A 143 5.65 -2.03 3.49
N THR A 144 5.93 -0.85 2.93
CA THR A 144 6.86 -0.76 1.79
C THR A 144 8.26 -1.21 2.18
N TRP A 145 8.73 -0.80 3.36
CA TRP A 145 10.03 -1.19 3.86
C TRP A 145 10.14 -2.70 4.09
N ARG A 146 9.13 -3.33 4.71
CA ARG A 146 9.04 -4.78 4.89
C ARG A 146 9.01 -5.52 3.56
N THR A 147 8.26 -5.02 2.59
CA THR A 147 8.18 -5.60 1.24
C THR A 147 9.57 -5.61 0.59
N VAL A 148 10.25 -4.46 0.55
CA VAL A 148 11.61 -4.35 -0.02
C VAL A 148 12.62 -5.20 0.77
N SER A 149 12.53 -5.21 2.11
CA SER A 149 13.47 -5.94 2.98
C SER A 149 13.33 -7.47 2.88
N ASN A 150 12.18 -7.97 2.42
CA ASN A 150 11.96 -9.37 2.07
C ASN A 150 12.33 -9.69 0.60
N GLY A 151 12.94 -8.75 -0.13
CA GLY A 151 13.43 -8.97 -1.49
C GLY A 151 12.38 -8.83 -2.59
N PHE A 152 11.14 -8.45 -2.25
CA PHE A 152 10.04 -8.30 -3.20
C PHE A 152 10.21 -7.10 -4.14
N VAL A 153 9.56 -7.19 -5.31
CA VAL A 153 9.55 -6.15 -6.33
C VAL A 153 8.52 -5.09 -6.04
N VAL A 154 8.99 -3.87 -5.84
CA VAL A 154 8.11 -2.70 -5.73
C VAL A 154 8.22 -1.86 -7.00
N THR A 155 7.10 -1.55 -7.63
CA THR A 155 7.04 -0.70 -8.83
C THR A 155 6.14 0.51 -8.58
N GLU A 156 6.62 1.68 -8.97
CA GLU A 156 5.85 2.92 -8.89
C GLU A 156 5.17 3.22 -10.24
N VAL A 157 3.88 3.50 -10.18
CA VAL A 157 3.03 3.77 -11.35
C VAL A 157 2.50 5.20 -11.24
N PRO A 158 2.56 6.02 -12.30
CA PRO A 158 2.11 7.40 -12.22
C PRO A 158 0.59 7.51 -12.02
N ILE A 159 0.19 8.23 -10.96
CA ILE A 159 -1.20 8.59 -10.67
C ILE A 159 -1.40 10.10 -10.58
N THR A 160 -2.66 10.52 -10.67
CA THR A 160 -3.07 11.88 -10.32
C THR A 160 -3.74 11.86 -8.95
N PHE A 161 -3.19 12.62 -8.01
CA PHE A 161 -3.78 12.80 -6.69
C PHE A 161 -4.41 14.19 -6.61
N THR A 162 -5.73 14.25 -6.52
CA THR A 162 -6.46 15.51 -6.37
C THR A 162 -6.73 15.78 -4.91
N GLU A 163 -6.67 17.04 -4.46
CA GLU A 163 -7.14 17.36 -3.11
C GLU A 163 -8.60 16.94 -2.95
N ARG A 164 -8.89 16.19 -1.89
CA ARG A 164 -10.24 15.79 -1.50
C ARG A 164 -11.23 16.96 -1.57
N GLU A 165 -12.44 16.66 -1.99
CA GLU A 165 -13.53 17.65 -2.00
C GLU A 165 -14.15 17.82 -0.60
N LEU A 166 -14.04 16.81 0.27
CA LEU A 166 -14.69 16.76 1.59
C LEU A 166 -13.77 16.26 2.71
N GLY A 167 -13.77 16.96 3.86
CA GLY A 167 -13.17 16.50 5.13
C GLY A 167 -11.79 17.10 5.49
N VAL A 168 -11.47 17.13 6.79
CA VAL A 168 -10.21 17.70 7.32
C VAL A 168 -9.11 16.63 7.41
N SER A 169 -7.84 17.00 7.20
CA SER A 169 -6.70 16.08 7.36
C SER A 169 -6.68 15.48 8.76
N LYS A 170 -6.58 14.14 8.84
CA LYS A 170 -6.45 13.40 10.11
C LYS A 170 -4.99 13.28 10.59
N MET A 171 -4.05 13.97 9.92
CA MET A 171 -2.64 14.01 10.35
C MET A 171 -2.46 14.92 11.56
N SER A 172 -1.92 14.38 12.65
CA SER A 172 -1.47 15.15 13.82
C SER A 172 0.06 15.23 13.87
N GLY A 173 0.61 16.24 14.56
CA GLY A 173 2.06 16.37 14.78
C GLY A 173 2.67 15.18 15.53
N SER A 174 1.90 14.50 16.39
CA SER A 174 2.34 13.27 17.07
C SER A 174 2.62 12.13 16.08
N ASN A 175 1.78 11.97 15.05
CA ASN A 175 1.95 10.93 14.03
C ASN A 175 3.19 11.21 13.17
N ILE A 176 3.47 12.48 12.89
CA ILE A 176 4.67 12.90 12.15
C ILE A 176 5.94 12.56 12.97
N ARG A 177 5.96 12.90 14.27
CA ARG A 177 7.11 12.61 15.13
C ARG A 177 7.36 11.11 15.25
N GLU A 178 6.31 10.31 15.42
CA GLU A 178 6.41 8.85 15.47
C GLU A 178 7.02 8.30 14.18
N ALA A 179 6.53 8.75 13.02
CA ALA A 179 7.05 8.33 11.72
C ALA A 179 8.54 8.66 11.57
N LEU A 180 8.97 9.86 11.95
CA LEU A 180 10.39 10.26 11.89
C LEU A 180 11.28 9.35 12.74
N VAL A 181 10.89 9.09 14.00
CA VAL A 181 11.68 8.25 14.92
C VAL A 181 11.76 6.81 14.42
N LYS A 182 10.64 6.22 13.99
CA LYS A 182 10.61 4.83 13.49
C LYS A 182 11.45 4.67 12.23
N VAL A 183 11.30 5.58 11.27
CA VAL A 183 12.07 5.57 10.03
C VAL A 183 13.57 5.72 10.28
N ALA A 184 13.98 6.60 11.20
CA ALA A 184 15.38 6.71 11.60
C ALA A 184 15.89 5.39 12.19
N ARG A 185 15.14 4.80 13.12
CA ARG A 185 15.49 3.55 13.79
C ARG A 185 15.64 2.39 12.79
N TRP A 186 14.64 2.14 11.95
CA TRP A 186 14.70 1.10 10.92
C TRP A 186 15.83 1.35 9.92
N GLY A 187 16.11 2.61 9.59
CA GLY A 187 17.25 2.97 8.76
C GLY A 187 18.60 2.60 9.40
N ILE A 188 18.73 2.77 10.71
CA ILE A 188 19.94 2.40 11.46
C ILE A 188 20.04 0.87 11.57
N GLU A 189 18.99 0.21 12.05
CA GLU A 189 18.92 -1.26 12.18
C GLU A 189 19.15 -1.95 10.83
N GLY A 190 18.58 -1.42 9.76
CA GLY A 190 18.76 -1.91 8.39
C GLY A 190 20.19 -1.74 7.86
N ARG A 191 20.89 -0.66 8.23
CA ARG A 191 22.31 -0.48 7.87
C ARG A 191 23.25 -1.39 8.67
N LEU A 192 22.93 -1.63 9.94
CA LEU A 192 23.71 -2.51 10.82
C LEU A 192 23.54 -3.99 10.45
N SER A 193 22.35 -4.39 9.99
CA SER A 193 22.04 -5.75 9.53
C SER A 193 22.40 -6.02 8.07
N ARG A 194 22.62 -4.97 7.26
CA ARG A 194 23.07 -5.07 5.85
C ARG A 194 24.46 -5.65 5.67
N SER A 195 25.21 -5.89 6.75
CA SER A 195 26.43 -6.69 6.72
C SER A 195 26.18 -8.16 6.33
N ASP A 196 24.92 -8.65 6.38
CA ASP A 196 24.62 -10.08 6.14
C ASP A 196 23.52 -10.41 5.09
N HIS A 197 22.80 -9.45 4.49
CA HIS A 197 21.58 -9.81 3.73
C HIS A 197 21.31 -8.96 2.47
N ALA A 198 21.85 -9.40 1.33
CA ALA A 198 21.10 -9.35 0.07
C ALA A 198 20.16 -10.57 0.07
N ARG A 199 18.99 -10.49 0.71
CA ARG A 199 18.02 -11.59 0.64
C ARG A 199 17.63 -11.80 -0.82
N ALA A 200 17.87 -13.00 -1.33
CA ALA A 200 17.37 -13.42 -2.63
C ALA A 200 15.84 -13.24 -2.65
N ARG A 201 15.28 -12.90 -3.82
CA ARG A 201 13.82 -12.92 -4.01
C ARG A 201 13.30 -14.27 -3.52
N PRO A 202 12.31 -14.30 -2.62
CA PRO A 202 11.72 -15.56 -2.22
C PRO A 202 11.16 -16.27 -3.46
N ASP A 203 11.45 -17.57 -3.57
CA ASP A 203 10.94 -18.41 -4.65
C ASP A 203 9.47 -18.72 -4.37
N ILE A 204 8.62 -17.75 -4.72
CA ILE A 204 7.18 -17.89 -4.61
C ILE A 204 6.66 -18.31 -5.97
N ALA A 205 6.02 -19.48 -6.01
CA ALA A 205 5.36 -19.99 -7.19
C ALA A 205 4.35 -18.95 -7.72
N ARG A 206 4.63 -18.39 -8.91
CA ARG A 206 3.69 -17.49 -9.58
C ARG A 206 2.57 -18.35 -10.15
N PRO A 207 1.28 -18.10 -9.81
CA PRO A 207 0.20 -18.71 -10.57
C PRO A 207 0.39 -18.29 -12.02
N GLY A 208 0.56 -19.27 -12.91
CA GLY A 208 0.90 -19.05 -14.31
C GLY A 208 -0.09 -18.08 -14.95
N ALA A 209 0.41 -17.21 -15.82
CA ALA A 209 -0.38 -16.37 -16.72
C ALA A 209 -1.14 -17.26 -17.73
N GLY A 210 -2.10 -18.06 -17.25
CA GLY A 210 -3.03 -18.83 -18.06
C GLY A 210 -4.16 -17.91 -18.47
N GLY A 211 -4.00 -17.25 -19.61
CA GLY A 211 -5.04 -16.39 -20.18
C GLY A 211 -6.32 -17.16 -20.44
N SER A 212 -7.39 -16.85 -19.71
CA SER A 212 -8.74 -17.07 -20.20
C SER A 212 -9.11 -15.88 -21.10
N ARG A 213 -8.79 -15.98 -22.39
CA ARG A 213 -9.54 -15.23 -23.40
C ARG A 213 -10.97 -15.73 -23.30
N VAL A 214 -11.85 -14.93 -22.70
CA VAL A 214 -13.28 -15.06 -22.92
C VAL A 214 -13.49 -14.75 -24.41
N SER A 215 -13.65 -15.82 -25.19
CA SER A 215 -14.02 -15.75 -26.60
C SER A 215 -15.33 -15.00 -26.71
N ARG A 216 -15.31 -13.93 -27.49
CA ARG A 216 -16.48 -13.11 -27.84
C ARG A 216 -17.12 -13.73 -29.09
N ALA A 217 -17.87 -14.80 -28.88
CA ALA A 217 -18.78 -15.47 -29.82
C ALA A 217 -19.63 -16.39 -28.90
N ASP A 218 -20.93 -16.27 -28.74
CA ASP A 218 -22.00 -15.98 -29.69
C ASP A 218 -23.13 -15.18 -29.03
N VAL A 219 -23.59 -14.13 -29.68
CA VAL A 219 -24.94 -13.56 -29.48
C VAL A 219 -25.50 -13.27 -30.87
N THR A 220 -25.99 -14.33 -31.50
CA THR A 220 -26.99 -14.29 -32.59
C THR A 220 -27.79 -15.57 -32.50
N GLU A 221 -28.89 -15.53 -31.78
CA GLU A 221 -30.25 -15.93 -32.21
C GLU A 221 -31.25 -15.66 -31.07
#